data_AF-A0A7H0H761-F1
#
_entry.id   AF-A0A7H0H761-F1
#
_cell.length_a   1.000
_cell.length_b   1.000
_cell.length_c   1.000
_cell.angle_alpha   90.00
_cell.angle_beta   90.00
_cell.angle_gamma   90.00
#
_symmetry.space_group_name_H-M   'P 1'
#
loop_
_entity.id
_entity.type
_entity.pdbx_description
1 polymer ?
#
loop_
_entity_poly.entity_id
_entity_poly.type
_entity_poly.pdbx_seq_one_letter_code
_entity_poly.pdbx_strand_id
1 'polypeptide(L)'
;MEPLLVVIIVLAVAGSAALGIWAYLRHRYLRAVEARGWRAIGSPPISLVHGLNVPPFGLGFDRRVSKQVSGSASDGTPFSAFVYRSTEANPRGWMLTMPLPHSFPEAEAWTQTGRGRRELDGLGAGVQVGPATARAADLVYATEVARAAGELQGPFGVTVDHEYLVLGPVPHDLDALAAAAEQLAGMRRALLASPVAGLQGPTPPRHLSIYGRPGWVVIDRDDSMLRMVEHTGGGSHHQAHDIITGLEQGLRFVRLRHTWETTSTSTDSEGRTTTRTDHHEETVCGYATTFPFHPISINQGWFGNRRKFEWEAFNDRVTVRAPDARFASDVIHQRQMEYLMALRSPSFSINADGSITVRQNDRWAPHDIVAQAGELAGFFGHVPDFVWQQLGAWPRPIPRLGGEPG
;
A
#
# COMPACT_ATOMS: atom_id res chain seq x y z
N MET A 1 45.78 33.22 -15.02
CA MET A 1 44.59 32.36 -15.20
C MET A 1 43.75 32.50 -13.95
N GLU A 2 42.51 32.97 -14.11
CA GLU A 2 41.64 33.20 -12.96
C GLU A 2 41.37 31.88 -12.21
N PRO A 3 41.36 31.90 -10.87
CA PRO A 3 41.17 30.70 -10.05
C PRO A 3 39.86 29.95 -10.39
N LEU A 4 38.84 30.66 -10.88
CA LEU A 4 37.58 30.09 -11.34
C LEU A 4 37.76 29.12 -12.53
N LEU A 5 38.61 29.46 -13.51
CA LEU A 5 38.85 28.63 -14.70
C LEU A 5 39.52 27.30 -14.32
N VAL A 6 40.48 27.34 -13.39
CA VAL A 6 41.17 26.14 -12.90
C VAL A 6 40.20 25.22 -12.17
N VAL A 7 39.30 25.77 -11.33
CA VAL A 7 38.27 24.99 -10.64
C VAL A 7 37.31 24.32 -11.64
N ILE A 8 36.85 25.02 -12.68
CA ILE A 8 35.97 24.45 -13.71
C ILE A 8 36.67 23.31 -14.45
N ILE A 9 37.94 23.48 -14.84
CA ILE A 9 38.71 22.44 -15.53
C ILE A 9 38.90 21.21 -14.64
N VAL A 10 39.24 21.39 -13.36
CA VAL A 10 39.40 20.28 -12.41
C VAL A 10 38.08 19.52 -12.23
N LEU A 11 36.95 20.23 -12.07
CA LEU A 11 35.63 19.60 -11.97
C LEU A 11 35.24 18.86 -13.25
N ALA A 12 35.55 19.41 -14.43
CA ALA A 12 35.30 18.77 -15.71
C ALA A 12 36.12 17.49 -15.89
N VAL A 13 37.42 17.52 -15.56
CA VAL A 13 38.28 16.34 -15.63
C VAL A 13 37.85 15.26 -14.63
N ALA A 14 37.53 15.64 -13.39
CA ALA A 14 37.02 14.72 -12.38
C ALA A 14 35.68 14.08 -12.80
N GLY A 15 34.75 14.89 -13.33
CA GLY A 15 33.48 14.41 -13.87
C GLY A 15 33.66 13.44 -15.04
N SER A 16 34.57 13.76 -15.96
CA SER A 16 34.91 12.91 -17.11
C SER A 16 35.49 11.56 -16.68
N ALA A 17 36.42 11.57 -15.72
CA ALA A 17 37.01 10.35 -15.16
C ALA A 17 35.95 9.49 -14.45
N ALA A 18 35.06 10.10 -13.66
CA ALA A 18 33.97 9.39 -13.00
C ALA A 18 33.01 8.73 -13.99
N LEU A 19 32.63 9.43 -15.06
CA LEU A 19 31.80 8.89 -16.15
C LEU A 19 32.50 7.74 -16.88
N GLY A 20 33.80 7.87 -17.16
CA GLY A 20 34.60 6.81 -17.79
C GLY A 20 34.68 5.54 -16.94
N ILE A 21 34.94 5.67 -15.64
CA ILE A 21 34.97 4.55 -14.69
C ILE A 21 33.59 3.88 -14.62
N TRP A 22 32.52 4.67 -14.49
CA TRP A 22 31.16 4.14 -14.46
C TRP A 22 30.80 3.39 -15.75
N ALA A 23 31.13 3.94 -16.91
CA ALA A 23 30.87 3.31 -18.21
C ALA A 23 31.63 1.98 -18.35
N TYR A 24 32.89 1.93 -17.94
CA TYR A 24 33.69 0.71 -17.95
C TYR A 24 33.11 -0.36 -17.01
N LEU A 25 32.78 0.01 -15.77
CA LEU A 25 32.18 -0.92 -14.80
C LEU A 25 30.83 -1.43 -15.29
N ARG A 26 29.99 -0.55 -15.86
CA ARG A 26 28.71 -0.93 -16.45
C ARG A 26 28.89 -1.89 -17.63
N HIS A 27 29.84 -1.63 -18.53
CA HIS A 27 30.12 -2.50 -19.67
C HIS A 27 30.58 -3.90 -19.23
N ARG A 28 31.50 -3.96 -18.26
CA ARG A 28 31.96 -5.22 -17.66
C ARG A 28 30.80 -6.00 -17.02
N TYR A 29 29.95 -5.31 -16.28
CA TYR A 29 28.76 -5.90 -15.67
C TYR A 29 27.80 -6.48 -16.73
N LEU A 30 27.47 -5.71 -17.77
CA LEU A 30 26.58 -6.17 -18.84
C LEU A 30 27.15 -7.40 -19.57
N ARG A 31 28.44 -7.40 -19.88
CA ARG A 31 29.09 -8.58 -20.47
C ARG A 31 29.03 -9.81 -19.56
N ALA A 32 29.19 -9.63 -18.24
CA ALA A 32 29.11 -10.74 -17.29
C ALA A 32 27.69 -11.31 -17.18
N VAL A 33 26.66 -10.47 -17.32
CA VAL A 33 25.26 -10.89 -17.41
C VAL A 33 25.00 -11.64 -18.72
N GLU A 34 25.43 -11.09 -19.85
CA GLU A 34 25.29 -11.73 -21.17
C GLU A 34 26.02 -13.07 -21.27
N ALA A 35 27.20 -13.19 -20.66
CA ALA A 35 27.96 -14.44 -20.63
C ALA A 35 27.22 -15.58 -19.90
N ARG A 36 26.22 -15.26 -19.07
CA ARG A 36 25.33 -16.23 -18.40
C ARG A 36 24.04 -16.48 -19.19
N GLY A 37 23.89 -15.89 -20.38
CA GLY A 37 22.65 -15.95 -21.16
C GLY A 37 21.51 -15.11 -20.55
N TRP A 38 21.83 -14.18 -19.66
CA TRP A 38 20.86 -13.35 -18.97
C TRP A 38 20.75 -11.96 -19.60
N ARG A 39 19.72 -11.21 -19.21
CA ARG A 39 19.46 -9.85 -19.68
C ARG A 39 19.32 -8.88 -18.52
N ALA A 40 20.00 -7.74 -18.62
CA ALA A 40 19.88 -6.63 -17.68
C ALA A 40 19.00 -5.49 -18.24
N ILE A 41 18.14 -4.93 -17.40
CA ILE A 41 17.30 -3.76 -17.70
C ILE A 41 17.56 -2.70 -16.61
N GLY A 42 18.04 -1.52 -17.00
CA GLY A 42 18.43 -0.48 -16.04
C GLY A 42 17.26 0.16 -15.30
N SER A 43 16.18 0.42 -16.04
CA SER A 43 14.96 1.10 -15.56
C SER A 43 13.73 0.23 -15.88
N PRO A 44 13.51 -0.86 -15.13
CA PRO A 44 12.32 -1.69 -15.30
C PRO A 44 11.05 -0.92 -14.92
N PRO A 45 9.90 -1.21 -15.54
CA PRO A 45 8.64 -0.61 -15.15
C PRO A 45 8.18 -1.12 -13.78
N ILE A 46 7.43 -0.30 -13.05
CA ILE A 46 6.83 -0.71 -11.76
C ILE A 46 5.84 -1.88 -11.91
N SER A 47 5.28 -2.08 -13.13
CA SER A 47 4.43 -3.21 -13.44
C SER A 47 5.12 -4.57 -13.31
N LEU A 48 6.45 -4.61 -13.19
CA LEU A 48 7.20 -5.83 -12.92
C LEU A 48 6.78 -6.53 -11.62
N VAL A 49 6.25 -5.78 -10.65
CA VAL A 49 5.79 -6.32 -9.36
C VAL A 49 4.27 -6.39 -9.25
N HIS A 50 3.54 -6.26 -10.36
CA HIS A 50 2.12 -6.62 -10.35
C HIS A 50 1.98 -8.12 -10.04
N GLY A 51 0.96 -8.48 -9.27
CA GLY A 51 0.76 -9.84 -8.76
C GLY A 51 1.54 -10.17 -7.50
N LEU A 52 2.60 -9.41 -7.17
CA LEU A 52 3.32 -9.55 -5.90
C LEU A 52 2.67 -8.67 -4.83
N ASN A 53 2.28 -9.29 -3.72
CA ASN A 53 1.61 -8.60 -2.62
C ASN A 53 2.06 -9.03 -1.24
N VAL A 54 2.83 -10.11 -1.11
CA VAL A 54 3.38 -10.57 0.16
C VAL A 54 4.64 -9.77 0.50
N PRO A 55 4.84 -9.34 1.76
CA PRO A 55 6.01 -8.58 2.16
C PRO A 55 7.34 -9.15 1.63
N PRO A 56 8.23 -8.29 1.11
CA PRO A 56 8.23 -6.83 1.23
C PRO A 56 7.27 -6.09 0.28
N PHE A 57 6.61 -6.78 -0.63
CA PHE A 57 5.59 -6.21 -1.51
C PHE A 57 4.31 -5.90 -0.73
N GLY A 58 3.41 -5.11 -1.31
CA GLY A 58 2.19 -4.72 -0.63
C GLY A 58 2.38 -3.77 0.57
N LEU A 59 3.61 -3.44 0.96
CA LEU A 59 3.94 -2.56 2.09
C LEU A 59 4.41 -1.18 1.64
N GLY A 60 3.97 -0.15 2.38
CA GLY A 60 4.42 1.22 2.20
C GLY A 60 4.04 1.86 0.87
N PHE A 61 4.54 3.08 0.72
CA PHE A 61 4.33 4.01 -0.40
C PHE A 61 5.62 4.21 -1.20
N ASP A 62 5.63 5.10 -2.19
CA ASP A 62 6.78 5.39 -3.06
C ASP A 62 7.49 4.11 -3.56
N ARG A 63 6.69 3.17 -4.07
CA ARG A 63 7.17 1.85 -4.47
C ARG A 63 7.95 1.97 -5.76
N ARG A 64 9.21 1.51 -5.73
CA ARG A 64 10.10 1.60 -6.88
C ARG A 64 10.81 0.29 -7.13
N VAL A 65 10.95 0.01 -8.41
CA VAL A 65 11.78 -1.07 -8.93
C VAL A 65 12.92 -0.42 -9.70
N SER A 66 14.13 -0.90 -9.49
CA SER A 66 15.31 -0.45 -10.23
C SER A 66 16.23 -1.61 -10.48
N LYS A 67 16.99 -1.59 -11.57
CA LYS A 67 17.92 -2.65 -11.99
C LYS A 67 17.22 -4.02 -12.00
N GLN A 68 16.92 -4.55 -13.17
CA GLN A 68 16.40 -5.90 -13.31
C GLN A 68 17.45 -6.78 -14.01
N VAL A 69 17.60 -8.02 -13.55
CA VAL A 69 18.27 -9.11 -14.26
C VAL A 69 17.26 -10.21 -14.47
N SER A 70 17.14 -10.70 -15.70
CA SER A 70 16.23 -11.80 -16.05
C SER A 70 17.01 -12.90 -16.76
N GLY A 71 16.63 -14.15 -16.53
CA GLY A 71 17.34 -15.30 -17.03
C GLY A 71 16.54 -16.59 -16.86
N SER A 72 17.23 -17.72 -16.90
CA SER A 72 16.68 -19.03 -16.58
C SER A 72 17.64 -19.77 -15.67
N ALA A 73 17.10 -20.54 -14.74
CA ALA A 73 17.87 -21.53 -13.98
C ALA A 73 18.28 -22.70 -14.88
N SER A 74 19.15 -23.58 -14.37
CA SER A 74 19.65 -24.74 -15.10
C SER A 74 18.56 -25.70 -15.59
N ASP A 75 17.40 -25.73 -14.92
CA ASP A 75 16.24 -26.53 -15.31
C ASP A 75 15.29 -25.84 -16.31
N GLY A 76 15.69 -24.67 -16.82
CA GLY A 76 14.92 -23.87 -17.77
C GLY A 76 13.83 -23.00 -17.15
N THR A 77 13.63 -23.06 -15.82
CA THR A 77 12.67 -22.18 -15.14
C THR A 77 13.11 -20.72 -15.28
N PRO A 78 12.27 -19.83 -15.83
CA PRO A 78 12.62 -18.42 -15.94
C PRO A 78 12.64 -17.76 -14.57
N PHE A 79 13.51 -16.77 -14.38
CA PHE A 79 13.53 -15.95 -13.17
C PHE A 79 13.67 -14.47 -13.51
N SER A 80 13.24 -13.63 -12.57
CA SER A 80 13.47 -12.19 -12.60
C SER A 80 13.98 -11.71 -11.24
N ALA A 81 15.14 -11.08 -11.23
CA ALA A 81 15.70 -10.44 -10.06
C ALA A 81 15.62 -8.92 -10.23
N PHE A 82 15.17 -8.20 -9.22
CA PHE A 82 15.16 -6.73 -9.25
C PHE A 82 15.39 -6.11 -7.87
N VAL A 83 15.82 -4.85 -7.83
CA VAL A 83 15.90 -4.10 -6.57
C VAL A 83 14.56 -3.45 -6.31
N TYR A 84 13.98 -3.72 -5.14
CA TYR A 84 12.70 -3.17 -4.70
C TYR A 84 12.91 -2.24 -3.51
N ARG A 85 12.15 -1.14 -3.46
CA ARG A 85 12.03 -0.31 -2.27
C ARG A 85 10.64 0.30 -2.15
N SER A 86 10.24 0.58 -0.93
CA SER A 86 9.11 1.40 -0.53
C SER A 86 9.46 2.18 0.74
N THR A 87 8.56 3.02 1.22
CA THR A 87 8.73 3.73 2.51
C THR A 87 8.86 2.79 3.71
N GLU A 88 8.34 1.55 3.61
CA GLU A 88 8.30 0.57 4.70
C GLU A 88 9.25 -0.62 4.48
N ALA A 89 9.72 -0.83 3.26
CA ALA A 89 10.59 -1.93 2.91
C ALA A 89 11.75 -1.47 2.03
N ASN A 90 12.98 -1.68 2.48
CA ASN A 90 14.18 -1.44 1.69
C ASN A 90 15.14 -2.63 1.82
N PRO A 91 14.81 -3.79 1.23
CA PRO A 91 15.67 -4.95 1.24
C PRO A 91 17.05 -4.60 0.66
N ARG A 92 18.13 -4.96 1.37
CA ARG A 92 19.51 -4.66 0.95
C ARG A 92 20.01 -5.68 -0.07
N GLY A 93 19.37 -5.74 -1.24
CA GLY A 93 19.73 -6.68 -2.29
C GLY A 93 18.67 -6.81 -3.38
N TRP A 94 18.86 -7.84 -4.20
CA TRP A 94 17.88 -8.27 -5.19
C TRP A 94 16.75 -9.06 -4.53
N MET A 95 15.53 -8.82 -4.98
CA MET A 95 14.40 -9.74 -4.83
C MET A 95 14.36 -10.62 -6.06
N LEU A 96 14.47 -11.92 -5.90
CA LEU A 96 14.45 -12.92 -6.97
C LEU A 96 13.07 -13.56 -7.02
N THR A 97 12.43 -13.57 -8.18
CA THR A 97 11.13 -14.20 -8.40
C THR A 97 11.22 -15.34 -9.41
N MET A 98 10.44 -16.40 -9.17
CA MET A 98 10.26 -17.53 -10.09
C MET A 98 8.78 -17.89 -10.17
N PRO A 99 8.22 -18.09 -11.39
CA PRO A 99 6.80 -18.37 -11.55
C PRO A 99 6.45 -19.80 -11.16
N LEU A 100 5.30 -19.95 -10.51
CA LEU A 100 4.59 -21.19 -10.26
C LEU A 100 3.56 -21.43 -11.40
N PRO A 101 3.12 -22.68 -11.65
CA PRO A 101 2.18 -22.98 -12.73
C PRO A 101 0.77 -22.41 -12.51
N HIS A 102 0.41 -22.11 -11.27
CA HIS A 102 -0.81 -21.43 -10.85
C HIS A 102 -0.55 -20.77 -9.49
N SER A 103 -1.54 -20.04 -8.99
CA SER A 103 -1.44 -19.42 -7.67
C SER A 103 -1.49 -20.47 -6.56
N PHE A 104 -0.68 -20.26 -5.54
CA PHE A 104 -0.66 -21.02 -4.29
C PHE A 104 -1.12 -20.15 -3.12
N PRO A 105 -1.61 -20.73 -2.02
CA PRO A 105 -1.84 -20.00 -0.78
C PRO A 105 -0.55 -19.35 -0.28
N GLU A 106 -0.68 -18.27 0.48
CA GLU A 106 0.46 -17.57 1.05
C GLU A 106 1.24 -18.46 2.04
N ALA A 107 2.56 -18.42 1.93
CA ALA A 107 3.46 -19.03 2.90
C ALA A 107 4.79 -18.28 2.96
N GLU A 108 5.52 -18.47 4.07
CA GLU A 108 6.91 -18.07 4.20
C GLU A 108 7.77 -19.22 4.69
N ALA A 109 9.03 -19.27 4.26
CA ALA A 109 10.01 -20.29 4.63
C ALA A 109 11.40 -19.69 4.80
N TRP A 110 12.19 -20.28 5.71
CA TRP A 110 13.56 -19.85 5.98
C TRP A 110 14.36 -21.00 6.62
N THR A 111 15.68 -21.03 6.39
CA THR A 111 16.59 -21.99 7.04
C THR A 111 17.45 -21.35 8.12
N GLN A 112 17.56 -20.01 8.13
CA GLN A 112 18.25 -19.25 9.16
C GLN A 112 17.46 -17.99 9.50
N THR A 113 17.34 -17.67 10.80
CA THR A 113 16.73 -16.42 11.22
C THR A 113 17.70 -15.26 10.96
N GLY A 114 17.51 -14.56 9.85
CA GLY A 114 18.26 -13.33 9.56
C GLY A 114 17.89 -12.18 10.51
N ARG A 115 18.83 -11.25 10.74
CA ARG A 115 18.51 -9.98 11.41
C ARG A 115 17.56 -9.16 10.52
N GLY A 116 16.44 -8.71 11.07
CA GLY A 116 15.47 -7.84 10.37
C GLY A 116 14.37 -8.58 9.61
N ARG A 117 14.20 -9.88 9.83
CA ARG A 117 13.03 -10.61 9.33
C ARG A 117 11.76 -10.13 10.06
N ARG A 118 10.82 -9.58 9.29
CA ARG A 118 9.47 -9.27 9.76
C ARG A 118 8.61 -10.50 9.54
N GLU A 119 8.04 -11.01 10.62
CA GLU A 119 7.07 -12.09 10.52
C GLU A 119 5.81 -11.60 9.79
N LEU A 120 5.25 -12.46 8.94
CA LEU A 120 3.99 -12.20 8.27
C LEU A 120 2.84 -12.38 9.26
N ASP A 121 2.02 -11.35 9.38
CA ASP A 121 0.80 -11.39 10.18
C ASP A 121 -0.23 -12.32 9.51
N GLY A 122 -1.07 -12.99 10.31
CA GLY A 122 -2.16 -13.83 9.77
C GLY A 122 -1.75 -15.23 9.30
N LEU A 123 -0.46 -15.57 9.30
CA LEU A 123 -0.01 -16.95 9.08
C LEU A 123 -0.05 -17.76 10.38
N GLY A 124 -0.34 -19.05 10.26
CA GLY A 124 -0.37 -20.01 11.37
C GLY A 124 0.98 -20.20 12.07
N ALA A 125 1.00 -21.11 13.04
CA ALA A 125 2.22 -21.43 13.79
C ALA A 125 3.33 -21.97 12.87
N GLY A 126 4.58 -21.70 13.23
CA GLY A 126 5.74 -22.21 12.50
C GLY A 126 5.88 -23.73 12.58
N VAL A 127 6.11 -24.37 11.44
CA VAL A 127 6.43 -25.80 11.32
C VAL A 127 7.88 -25.93 10.91
N GLN A 128 8.64 -26.72 11.67
CA GLN A 128 10.04 -27.01 11.37
C GLN A 128 10.19 -28.41 10.75
N VAL A 129 10.86 -28.48 9.60
CA VAL A 129 11.22 -29.72 8.91
C VAL A 129 12.71 -29.67 8.57
N GLY A 130 13.52 -30.43 9.30
CA GLY A 130 14.98 -30.38 9.17
C GLY A 130 15.52 -28.98 9.51
N PRO A 131 16.36 -28.38 8.64
CA PRO A 131 16.91 -27.04 8.88
C PRO A 131 15.91 -25.92 8.54
N ALA A 132 14.80 -26.22 7.85
CA ALA A 132 13.85 -25.21 7.39
C ALA A 132 12.67 -25.07 8.36
N THR A 133 12.22 -23.84 8.55
CA THR A 133 10.94 -23.53 9.18
C THR A 133 10.06 -22.84 8.15
N ALA A 134 8.76 -23.14 8.14
CA ALA A 134 7.79 -22.45 7.33
C ALA A 134 6.51 -22.13 8.10
N ARG A 135 5.77 -21.14 7.62
CA ARG A 135 4.46 -20.74 8.12
C ARG A 135 3.49 -20.61 6.96
N ALA A 136 2.27 -21.08 7.18
CA ALA A 136 1.13 -20.88 6.30
C ALA A 136 -0.17 -20.99 7.12
N ALA A 137 -1.32 -20.65 6.53
CA ALA A 137 -2.62 -20.84 7.18
C ALA A 137 -2.97 -22.32 7.40
N ASP A 138 -2.57 -23.19 6.47
CA ASP A 138 -2.77 -24.65 6.55
C ASP A 138 -1.48 -25.36 7.00
N LEU A 139 -1.61 -26.29 7.95
CA LEU A 139 -0.48 -26.99 8.57
C LEU A 139 0.21 -27.97 7.61
N VAL A 140 -0.56 -28.68 6.79
CA VAL A 140 -0.02 -29.64 5.80
C VAL A 140 0.77 -28.85 4.76
N TYR A 141 0.20 -27.75 4.27
CA TYR A 141 0.86 -26.86 3.34
C TYR A 141 2.14 -26.25 3.92
N ALA A 142 2.12 -25.75 5.15
CA ALA A 142 3.33 -25.25 5.82
C ALA A 142 4.41 -26.34 5.93
N THR A 143 4.04 -27.59 6.22
CA THR A 143 4.97 -28.72 6.30
C THR A 143 5.64 -29.00 4.96
N GLU A 144 4.88 -29.02 3.87
CA GLU A 144 5.42 -29.23 2.52
C GLU A 144 6.32 -28.07 2.06
N VAL A 145 5.94 -26.83 2.38
CA VAL A 145 6.77 -25.65 2.11
C VAL A 145 8.08 -25.71 2.88
N ALA A 146 8.06 -26.09 4.17
CA ALA A 146 9.28 -26.28 4.96
C ALA A 146 10.17 -27.37 4.35
N ARG A 147 9.59 -28.50 3.93
CA ARG A 147 10.34 -29.59 3.28
C ARG A 147 10.99 -29.13 1.98
N ALA A 148 10.26 -28.39 1.14
CA ALA A 148 10.78 -27.86 -0.12
C ALA A 148 11.91 -26.84 0.10
N ALA A 149 11.87 -26.08 1.21
CA ALA A 149 12.89 -25.11 1.59
C ALA A 149 14.14 -25.74 2.26
N GLY A 150 14.16 -27.06 2.51
CA GLY A 150 15.18 -27.73 3.31
C GLY A 150 16.62 -27.60 2.78
N GLU A 151 16.79 -27.36 1.48
CA GLU A 151 18.12 -27.22 0.84
C GLU A 151 18.57 -25.77 0.68
N LEU A 152 17.77 -24.79 1.12
CA LEU A 152 18.15 -23.37 1.02
C LEU A 152 19.36 -23.06 1.91
N GLN A 153 20.36 -22.43 1.31
CA GLN A 153 21.60 -22.00 1.95
C GLN A 153 21.68 -20.48 2.00
N GLY A 154 22.04 -19.96 3.17
CA GLY A 154 22.20 -18.54 3.41
C GLY A 154 21.06 -17.92 4.21
N PRO A 155 21.13 -16.61 4.50
CA PRO A 155 20.18 -15.93 5.38
C PRO A 155 18.87 -15.54 4.67
N PHE A 156 18.51 -16.23 3.59
CA PHE A 156 17.40 -15.85 2.75
C PHE A 156 16.06 -16.25 3.37
N GLY A 157 15.07 -15.37 3.25
CA GLY A 157 13.67 -15.75 3.37
C GLY A 157 13.11 -16.06 1.98
N VAL A 158 12.19 -17.01 1.93
CA VAL A 158 11.36 -17.27 0.76
C VAL A 158 9.90 -17.03 1.13
N THR A 159 9.16 -16.37 0.25
CA THR A 159 7.70 -16.30 0.33
C THR A 159 7.07 -16.95 -0.90
N VAL A 160 5.88 -17.53 -0.70
CA VAL A 160 4.97 -17.91 -1.75
C VAL A 160 3.97 -16.79 -1.91
N ASP A 161 4.06 -16.08 -3.04
CA ASP A 161 3.27 -14.90 -3.34
C ASP A 161 2.43 -15.17 -4.60
N HIS A 162 1.24 -15.73 -4.38
CA HIS A 162 0.33 -16.14 -5.43
C HIS A 162 1.01 -17.09 -6.43
N GLU A 163 1.27 -16.62 -7.65
CA GLU A 163 1.89 -17.37 -8.75
C GLU A 163 3.41 -17.29 -8.76
N TYR A 164 4.05 -16.82 -7.67
CA TYR A 164 5.50 -16.68 -7.60
C TYR A 164 6.07 -17.27 -6.31
N LEU A 165 7.25 -17.88 -6.42
CA LEU A 165 8.20 -17.95 -5.32
C LEU A 165 9.06 -16.69 -5.34
N VAL A 166 9.25 -16.08 -4.19
CA VAL A 166 10.10 -14.89 -4.02
C VAL A 166 11.19 -15.20 -3.00
N LEU A 167 12.44 -15.06 -3.40
CA LEU A 167 13.61 -15.21 -2.51
C LEU A 167 14.31 -13.86 -2.36
N GLY A 168 14.64 -13.48 -1.12
CA GLY A 168 15.48 -12.31 -0.91
C GLY A 168 15.68 -11.90 0.55
N PRO A 169 16.50 -10.86 0.79
CA PRO A 169 17.32 -10.17 -0.20
C PRO A 169 18.59 -10.95 -0.60
N VAL A 170 18.91 -10.98 -1.91
CA VAL A 170 20.15 -11.58 -2.45
C VAL A 170 21.21 -10.49 -2.67
N PRO A 171 22.49 -10.70 -2.28
CA PRO A 171 23.57 -9.74 -2.54
C PRO A 171 23.66 -9.32 -4.01
N HIS A 172 24.18 -8.11 -4.29
CA HIS A 172 24.28 -7.59 -5.67
C HIS A 172 25.31 -8.28 -6.59
N ASP A 173 25.91 -9.36 -6.10
CA ASP A 173 26.88 -10.16 -6.83
C ASP A 173 26.18 -11.16 -7.77
N LEU A 174 26.72 -11.35 -8.98
CA LEU A 174 26.10 -12.21 -9.99
C LEU A 174 26.27 -13.71 -9.69
N ASP A 175 27.32 -14.10 -8.98
CA ASP A 175 27.52 -15.50 -8.58
C ASP A 175 26.58 -15.87 -7.44
N ALA A 176 26.40 -14.96 -6.46
CA ALA A 176 25.37 -15.08 -5.44
C ALA A 176 23.96 -15.16 -6.04
N LEU A 177 23.68 -14.34 -7.07
CA LEU A 177 22.40 -14.40 -7.79
C LEU A 177 22.22 -15.74 -8.53
N ALA A 178 23.26 -16.25 -9.18
CA ALA A 178 23.22 -17.56 -9.84
C ALA A 178 22.92 -18.68 -8.85
N ALA A 179 23.63 -18.71 -7.72
CA ALA A 179 23.41 -19.70 -6.67
C ALA A 179 21.99 -19.60 -6.09
N ALA A 180 21.47 -18.39 -5.86
CA ALA A 180 20.10 -18.19 -5.37
C ALA A 180 19.04 -18.65 -6.39
N ALA A 181 19.27 -18.44 -7.70
CA ALA A 181 18.39 -18.93 -8.75
C ALA A 181 18.31 -20.46 -8.74
N GLU A 182 19.45 -21.16 -8.68
CA GLU A 182 19.44 -22.63 -8.64
C GLU A 182 18.76 -23.18 -7.38
N GLN A 183 18.97 -22.55 -6.23
CA GLN A 183 18.31 -22.94 -4.98
C GLN A 183 16.78 -22.74 -5.05
N LEU A 184 16.32 -21.61 -5.60
CA LEU A 184 14.89 -21.34 -5.75
C LEU A 184 14.24 -22.29 -6.76
N ALA A 185 14.96 -22.67 -7.83
CA ALA A 185 14.51 -23.69 -8.78
C ALA A 185 14.39 -25.08 -8.12
N GLY A 186 15.35 -25.45 -7.27
CA GLY A 186 15.30 -26.66 -6.46
C GLY A 186 14.08 -26.71 -5.54
N MET A 187 13.85 -25.63 -4.78
CA MET A 187 12.66 -25.49 -3.92
C MET A 187 11.37 -25.56 -4.73
N ARG A 188 11.31 -24.86 -5.87
CA ARG A 188 10.16 -24.91 -6.80
C ARG A 188 9.86 -26.34 -7.21
N ARG A 189 10.88 -27.09 -7.66
CA ARG A 189 10.72 -28.47 -8.10
C ARG A 189 10.21 -29.37 -6.98
N ALA A 190 10.77 -29.22 -5.77
CA ALA A 190 10.34 -29.99 -4.60
C ALA A 190 8.88 -29.69 -4.22
N LEU A 191 8.48 -28.40 -4.23
CA LEU A 191 7.11 -28.00 -3.96
C LEU A 191 6.13 -28.54 -5.02
N LEU A 192 6.49 -28.48 -6.30
CA LEU A 192 5.65 -29.00 -7.39
C LEU A 192 5.61 -30.53 -7.47
N ALA A 193 6.53 -31.22 -6.82
CA ALA A 193 6.51 -32.69 -6.67
C ALA A 193 5.80 -33.16 -5.38
N SER A 194 5.36 -32.23 -4.53
CA SER A 194 4.73 -32.53 -3.25
C SER A 194 3.22 -32.79 -3.38
N PRO A 195 2.57 -33.36 -2.34
CA PRO A 195 1.11 -33.56 -2.31
C PRO A 195 0.30 -32.27 -2.46
N VAL A 196 0.89 -31.10 -2.21
CA VAL A 196 0.21 -29.80 -2.29
C VAL A 196 0.34 -29.13 -3.66
N ALA A 197 0.95 -29.79 -4.64
CA ALA A 197 1.17 -29.23 -5.98
C ALA A 197 -0.12 -28.77 -6.68
N GLY A 198 -1.29 -29.34 -6.34
CA GLY A 198 -2.59 -28.95 -6.89
C GLY A 198 -3.36 -27.91 -6.09
N LEU A 199 -2.84 -27.43 -4.95
CA LEU A 199 -3.52 -26.43 -4.12
C LEU A 199 -3.73 -25.13 -4.89
N GLN A 200 -4.94 -24.57 -4.78
CA GLN A 200 -5.28 -23.30 -5.40
C GLN A 200 -5.18 -22.16 -4.40
N GLY A 201 -4.40 -21.14 -4.77
CA GLY A 201 -4.30 -19.88 -4.06
C GLY A 201 -5.30 -18.83 -4.54
N PRO A 202 -5.34 -17.67 -3.88
CA PRO A 202 -6.09 -16.51 -4.38
C PRO A 202 -5.55 -16.02 -5.73
N THR A 203 -6.37 -15.29 -6.48
CA THR A 203 -5.94 -14.65 -7.73
C THR A 203 -4.98 -13.48 -7.43
N PRO A 204 -3.83 -13.37 -8.10
CA PRO A 204 -2.89 -12.28 -7.92
C PRO A 204 -3.52 -10.92 -8.28
N PRO A 205 -3.28 -9.86 -7.48
CA PRO A 205 -3.69 -8.51 -7.84
C PRO A 205 -3.05 -8.07 -9.15
N ARG A 206 -3.85 -7.60 -10.11
CA ARG A 206 -3.33 -7.13 -11.42
C ARG A 206 -2.75 -5.71 -11.40
N HIS A 207 -2.65 -5.14 -10.22
CA HIS A 207 -2.20 -3.78 -9.94
C HIS A 207 -1.41 -3.79 -8.62
N LEU A 208 -0.70 -2.70 -8.33
CA LEU A 208 -0.13 -2.51 -7.00
C LEU A 208 -1.26 -2.42 -5.97
N SER A 209 -1.23 -3.25 -4.93
CA SER A 209 -2.22 -3.20 -3.84
C SER A 209 -1.58 -3.22 -2.46
N ILE A 210 -2.37 -3.16 -1.39
CA ILE A 210 -1.88 -3.21 0.00
C ILE A 210 -1.96 -4.65 0.50
N TYR A 211 -0.91 -5.11 1.19
CA TYR A 211 -0.86 -6.46 1.77
C TYR A 211 -2.04 -6.67 2.74
N GLY A 212 -2.68 -7.84 2.64
CA GLY A 212 -3.92 -8.17 3.35
C GLY A 212 -5.17 -7.45 2.83
N ARG A 213 -5.03 -6.60 1.79
CA ARG A 213 -6.11 -5.81 1.18
C ARG A 213 -5.96 -5.78 -0.35
N PRO A 214 -6.09 -6.93 -1.02
CA PRO A 214 -5.85 -7.05 -2.46
C PRO A 214 -6.82 -6.21 -3.31
N GLY A 215 -7.99 -5.82 -2.78
CA GLY A 215 -8.94 -4.92 -3.44
C GLY A 215 -8.61 -3.43 -3.31
N TRP A 216 -7.58 -3.05 -2.54
CA TRP A 216 -7.13 -1.67 -2.42
C TRP A 216 -6.08 -1.40 -3.50
N VAL A 217 -6.41 -0.53 -4.45
CA VAL A 217 -5.56 -0.16 -5.58
C VAL A 217 -4.63 0.97 -5.16
N VAL A 218 -3.35 0.82 -5.45
CA VAL A 218 -2.32 1.85 -5.30
C VAL A 218 -2.03 2.47 -6.67
N ILE A 219 -2.15 3.79 -6.75
CA ILE A 219 -1.89 4.58 -7.96
C ILE A 219 -0.78 5.58 -7.63
N ASP A 220 0.27 5.62 -8.44
CA ASP A 220 1.44 6.49 -8.21
C ASP A 220 1.05 7.97 -8.29
N ARG A 221 0.33 8.35 -9.37
CA ARG A 221 -0.17 9.71 -9.59
C ARG A 221 -1.45 9.73 -10.41
N ASP A 222 -2.43 10.50 -9.96
CA ASP A 222 -3.64 10.86 -10.71
C ASP A 222 -4.27 12.12 -10.09
N ASP A 223 -3.93 13.28 -10.65
CA ASP A 223 -4.37 14.58 -10.14
C ASP A 223 -5.91 14.75 -10.18
N SER A 224 -6.62 13.94 -10.98
CA SER A 224 -8.08 14.00 -11.06
C SER A 224 -8.77 13.50 -9.80
N MET A 225 -8.05 12.72 -8.97
CA MET A 225 -8.52 12.17 -7.70
C MET A 225 -8.63 13.22 -6.59
N LEU A 226 -8.04 14.42 -6.75
CA LEU A 226 -8.23 15.54 -5.83
C LEU A 226 -9.71 15.94 -5.69
N ARG A 227 -10.54 15.67 -6.71
CA ARG A 227 -11.99 15.92 -6.66
C ARG A 227 -12.75 14.99 -5.72
N MET A 228 -12.13 13.91 -5.27
CA MET A 228 -12.74 12.91 -4.38
C MET A 228 -12.46 13.19 -2.89
N VAL A 229 -11.65 14.20 -2.58
CA VAL A 229 -11.21 14.52 -1.22
C VAL A 229 -11.25 16.02 -0.97
N GLU A 230 -11.55 16.39 0.27
CA GLU A 230 -11.34 17.77 0.72
C GLU A 230 -9.84 18.01 0.90
N HIS A 231 -9.33 19.08 0.31
CA HIS A 231 -7.91 19.43 0.27
C HIS A 231 -7.73 20.95 0.24
N THR A 232 -6.52 21.40 0.53
CA THR A 232 -6.14 22.81 0.46
C THR A 232 -6.17 23.30 -1.00
N GLY A 233 -7.13 24.17 -1.34
CA GLY A 233 -7.33 24.65 -2.71
C GLY A 233 -6.53 25.89 -3.11
N GLY A 234 -5.78 26.50 -2.19
CA GLY A 234 -4.96 27.69 -2.49
C GLY A 234 -3.62 27.32 -3.13
N GLY A 235 -3.09 28.19 -4.00
CA GLY A 235 -1.79 28.00 -4.64
C GLY A 235 -1.89 27.56 -6.11
N SER A 236 -0.88 26.84 -6.58
CA SER A 236 -0.75 26.34 -7.94
C SER A 236 -0.01 25.00 -7.97
N HIS A 237 0.05 24.34 -9.14
CA HIS A 237 0.73 23.05 -9.33
C HIS A 237 0.25 21.95 -8.36
N HIS A 238 -1.05 21.88 -8.14
CA HIS A 238 -1.69 20.82 -7.34
C HIS A 238 -1.48 19.46 -8.01
N GLN A 239 -0.98 18.49 -7.24
CA GLN A 239 -0.74 17.13 -7.71
C GLN A 239 -1.17 16.11 -6.64
N ALA A 240 -1.68 14.96 -7.08
CA ALA A 240 -2.03 13.85 -6.19
C ALA A 240 -1.14 12.65 -6.45
N HIS A 241 -0.42 12.23 -5.41
CA HIS A 241 0.53 11.12 -5.42
C HIS A 241 0.17 10.07 -4.36
N ASP A 242 0.80 8.90 -4.41
CA ASP A 242 0.70 7.85 -3.38
C ASP A 242 -0.76 7.51 -3.01
N ILE A 243 -1.59 7.37 -4.04
CA ILE A 243 -3.03 7.23 -3.92
C ILE A 243 -3.36 5.79 -3.55
N ILE A 244 -4.21 5.60 -2.54
CA ILE A 244 -4.89 4.34 -2.26
C ILE A 244 -6.38 4.56 -2.48
N THR A 245 -7.02 3.69 -3.25
CA THR A 245 -8.48 3.67 -3.38
C THR A 245 -9.02 2.24 -3.28
N GLY A 246 -10.23 2.10 -2.77
CA GLY A 246 -10.87 0.80 -2.68
C GLY A 246 -12.21 0.88 -1.97
N LEU A 247 -12.65 -0.29 -1.51
CA LEU A 247 -13.78 -0.45 -0.62
C LEU A 247 -13.29 -0.92 0.75
N GLU A 248 -13.83 -0.32 1.80
CA GLU A 248 -13.64 -0.77 3.18
C GLU A 248 -14.98 -0.72 3.91
N GLN A 249 -15.41 -1.85 4.47
CA GLN A 249 -16.70 -1.95 5.19
C GLN A 249 -17.91 -1.43 4.38
N GLY A 250 -17.91 -1.63 3.06
CA GLY A 250 -18.97 -1.16 2.15
C GLY A 250 -18.87 0.31 1.70
N LEU A 251 -17.88 1.05 2.21
CA LEU A 251 -17.63 2.45 1.86
C LEU A 251 -16.50 2.55 0.83
N ARG A 252 -16.68 3.39 -0.19
CA ARG A 252 -15.58 3.77 -1.07
C ARG A 252 -14.67 4.73 -0.31
N PHE A 253 -13.38 4.64 -0.55
CA PHE A 253 -12.45 5.65 -0.05
C PHE A 253 -11.36 5.98 -1.06
N VAL A 254 -10.80 7.17 -0.89
CA VAL A 254 -9.58 7.63 -1.55
C VAL A 254 -8.70 8.26 -0.47
N ARG A 255 -7.46 7.82 -0.39
CA ARG A 255 -6.38 8.44 0.38
C ARG A 255 -5.31 8.88 -0.60
N LEU A 256 -4.80 10.09 -0.47
CA LEU A 256 -3.74 10.59 -1.35
C LEU A 256 -2.80 11.55 -0.62
N ARG A 257 -1.58 11.68 -1.13
CA ARG A 257 -0.66 12.76 -0.79
C ARG A 257 -0.85 13.89 -1.79
N HIS A 258 -1.27 15.04 -1.32
CA HIS A 258 -1.49 16.24 -2.11
C HIS A 258 -0.29 17.17 -1.96
N THR A 259 0.28 17.63 -3.07
CA THR A 259 1.37 18.62 -3.09
C THR A 259 0.97 19.84 -3.89
N TRP A 260 1.35 21.03 -3.45
CA TRP A 260 1.10 22.28 -4.16
C TRP A 260 2.19 23.33 -3.88
N GLU A 261 2.16 24.42 -4.62
CA GLU A 261 3.13 25.52 -4.52
C GLU A 261 2.44 26.86 -4.28
N THR A 262 3.07 27.72 -3.49
CA THR A 262 2.68 29.13 -3.35
C THR A 262 3.85 30.03 -3.70
N THR A 263 3.61 31.01 -4.56
CA THR A 263 4.61 32.00 -4.97
C THR A 263 4.36 33.32 -4.25
N SER A 264 5.37 33.84 -3.56
CA SER A 264 5.37 35.17 -2.98
C SER A 264 6.40 36.06 -3.68
N THR A 265 5.98 37.25 -4.07
CA THR A 265 6.87 38.25 -4.68
C THR A 265 6.92 39.46 -3.77
N SER A 266 8.12 39.82 -3.31
CA SER A 266 8.37 40.97 -2.47
C SER A 266 9.32 41.92 -3.19
N THR A 267 8.99 43.20 -3.22
CA THR A 267 9.88 44.26 -3.73
C THR A 267 10.36 45.09 -2.55
N ASP A 268 11.67 45.18 -2.37
CA ASP A 268 12.26 46.00 -1.30
C ASP A 268 12.16 47.51 -1.62
N SER A 269 12.47 48.34 -0.63
CA SER A 269 12.46 49.81 -0.78
C SER A 269 13.50 50.33 -1.79
N GLU A 270 14.41 49.48 -2.27
CA GLU A 270 15.40 49.78 -3.31
C GLU A 270 14.94 49.30 -4.71
N GLY A 271 13.71 48.81 -4.83
CA GLY A 271 13.12 48.35 -6.09
C GLY A 271 13.60 46.95 -6.52
N ARG A 272 14.34 46.22 -5.68
CA ARG A 272 14.72 44.84 -5.98
C ARG A 272 13.56 43.90 -5.69
N THR A 273 13.21 43.10 -6.68
CA THR A 273 12.13 42.12 -6.58
C THR A 273 12.73 40.75 -6.29
N THR A 274 12.28 40.12 -5.20
CA THR A 274 12.61 38.75 -4.83
C THR A 274 11.34 37.91 -4.95
N THR A 275 11.41 36.83 -5.75
CA THR A 275 10.35 35.84 -5.86
C THR A 275 10.77 34.59 -5.10
N ARG A 276 9.90 34.11 -4.22
CA ARG A 276 10.08 32.89 -3.45
C ARG A 276 8.92 31.94 -3.71
N THR A 277 9.25 30.72 -4.12
CA THR A 277 8.29 29.62 -4.24
C THR A 277 8.45 28.72 -3.04
N ASP A 278 7.36 28.52 -2.29
CA ASP A 278 7.29 27.56 -1.20
C ASP A 278 6.50 26.33 -1.66
N HIS A 279 7.04 25.14 -1.35
CA HIS A 279 6.42 23.85 -1.65
C HIS A 279 5.71 23.32 -0.40
N HIS A 280 4.51 22.80 -0.58
CA HIS A 280 3.67 22.30 0.50
C HIS A 280 3.19 20.89 0.20
N GLU A 281 2.91 20.14 1.26
CA GLU A 281 2.28 18.83 1.15
C GLU A 281 1.31 18.58 2.31
N GLU A 282 0.30 17.76 2.04
CA GLU A 282 -0.63 17.23 3.03
C GLU A 282 -1.04 15.81 2.63
N THR A 283 -1.42 14.98 3.61
CA THR A 283 -2.06 13.70 3.33
C THR A 283 -3.53 13.80 3.69
N VAL A 284 -4.41 13.46 2.74
CA VAL A 284 -5.86 13.56 2.93
C VAL A 284 -6.55 12.25 2.61
N CYS A 285 -7.70 12.03 3.25
CA CYS A 285 -8.58 10.91 2.96
C CYS A 285 -10.04 11.37 2.91
N GLY A 286 -10.77 10.84 1.94
CA GLY A 286 -12.20 11.01 1.77
C GLY A 286 -12.88 9.65 1.61
N TYR A 287 -14.13 9.58 2.04
CA TYR A 287 -14.99 8.41 1.88
C TYR A 287 -16.19 8.75 1.03
N ALA A 288 -16.90 7.74 0.54
CA ALA A 288 -18.20 7.92 -0.10
C ALA A 288 -19.10 6.71 0.16
N THR A 289 -20.39 6.98 0.31
CA THR A 289 -21.39 5.91 0.36
C THR A 289 -21.51 5.25 -1.02
N THR A 290 -21.88 3.97 -1.02
CA THR A 290 -22.26 3.22 -2.23
C THR A 290 -23.79 3.10 -2.37
N PHE A 291 -24.51 3.86 -1.55
CA PHE A 291 -25.95 3.79 -1.33
C PHE A 291 -26.49 5.19 -1.02
N PRO A 292 -27.79 5.44 -1.24
CA PRO A 292 -28.40 6.74 -0.93
C PRO A 292 -28.41 7.00 0.58
N PHE A 293 -28.03 8.21 0.97
CA PHE A 293 -28.11 8.69 2.35
C PHE A 293 -28.32 10.21 2.36
N HIS A 294 -29.16 10.71 3.26
CA HIS A 294 -29.41 12.16 3.33
C HIS A 294 -28.27 12.88 4.07
N PRO A 295 -28.03 14.17 3.76
CA PRO A 295 -26.95 14.91 4.39
C PRO A 295 -27.11 15.03 5.91
N ILE A 296 -26.03 14.72 6.63
CA ILE A 296 -25.94 14.88 8.08
C ILE A 296 -24.47 15.06 8.46
N SER A 297 -24.20 15.97 9.40
CA SER A 297 -22.86 16.19 9.93
C SER A 297 -22.81 15.99 11.44
N ILE A 298 -21.69 15.42 11.88
CA ILE A 298 -21.36 15.14 13.27
C ILE A 298 -20.06 15.87 13.59
N ASN A 299 -20.11 16.87 14.47
CA ASN A 299 -18.96 17.71 14.87
C ASN A 299 -18.17 18.31 13.69
N GLN A 300 -18.82 18.52 12.55
CA GLN A 300 -18.23 19.00 11.30
C GLN A 300 -19.21 19.89 10.56
N GLY A 301 -18.66 20.72 9.67
CA GLY A 301 -19.42 21.55 8.75
C GLY A 301 -20.24 22.68 9.39
N TRP A 302 -20.69 23.58 8.53
CA TRP A 302 -21.54 24.71 8.86
C TRP A 302 -22.92 24.64 8.17
N PHE A 303 -23.10 23.67 7.25
CA PHE A 303 -24.33 23.46 6.50
C PHE A 303 -25.40 22.71 7.31
N GLY A 304 -26.65 23.13 7.14
CA GLY A 304 -27.79 22.59 7.87
C GLY A 304 -27.98 23.20 9.27
N ASN A 305 -29.18 23.05 9.81
CA ASN A 305 -29.53 23.56 11.12
C ASN A 305 -28.99 22.63 12.22
N ARG A 306 -28.41 23.21 13.27
CA ARG A 306 -28.01 22.47 14.46
C ARG A 306 -29.24 21.81 15.08
N ARG A 307 -29.13 20.52 15.41
CA ARG A 307 -30.19 19.75 16.06
C ARG A 307 -29.86 19.57 17.54
N LYS A 308 -30.91 19.56 18.36
CA LYS A 308 -30.84 19.27 19.80
C LYS A 308 -31.69 18.05 20.08
N PHE A 309 -31.16 17.16 20.92
CA PHE A 309 -31.82 15.94 21.36
C PHE A 309 -32.15 16.03 22.85
N GLU A 310 -32.92 15.09 23.38
CA GLU A 310 -33.33 15.11 24.80
C GLU A 310 -32.16 14.86 25.76
N TRP A 311 -31.08 14.24 25.29
CA TRP A 311 -29.90 13.97 26.10
C TRP A 311 -28.95 15.19 26.13
N GLU A 312 -28.97 15.95 27.21
CA GLU A 312 -28.16 17.17 27.36
C GLU A 312 -26.65 16.91 27.23
N ALA A 313 -26.11 15.91 27.95
CA ALA A 313 -24.69 15.58 27.87
C ALA A 313 -24.24 15.13 26.47
N PHE A 314 -25.15 14.60 25.65
CA PHE A 314 -24.88 14.34 24.23
C PHE A 314 -24.74 15.65 23.45
N ASN A 315 -25.66 16.59 23.62
CA ASN A 315 -25.66 17.88 22.89
C ASN A 315 -24.44 18.75 23.21
N ASP A 316 -23.87 18.60 24.42
CA ASP A 316 -22.66 19.31 24.84
C ASP A 316 -21.41 18.76 24.15
N ARG A 317 -21.36 17.44 23.93
CA ARG A 317 -20.19 16.76 23.34
C ARG A 317 -20.28 16.59 21.83
N VAL A 318 -21.50 16.48 21.28
CA VAL A 318 -21.75 16.15 19.89
C VAL A 318 -22.69 17.18 19.26
N THR A 319 -22.19 17.89 18.26
CA THR A 319 -22.98 18.77 17.41
C THR A 319 -23.46 18.00 16.18
N VAL A 320 -24.78 17.85 16.07
CA VAL A 320 -25.40 17.30 14.85
C VAL A 320 -25.98 18.44 14.02
N ARG A 321 -25.72 18.46 12.71
CA ARG A 321 -26.42 19.33 11.76
C ARG A 321 -27.03 18.50 10.65
N ALA A 322 -28.25 18.85 10.26
CA ALA A 322 -28.93 18.20 9.15
C ALA A 322 -29.97 19.16 8.53
N PRO A 323 -30.15 19.16 7.20
CA PRO A 323 -31.22 19.93 6.56
C PRO A 323 -32.62 19.49 7.04
N ASP A 324 -32.85 18.18 7.11
CA ASP A 324 -34.12 17.58 7.57
C ASP A 324 -34.04 17.22 9.06
N ALA A 325 -34.95 17.81 9.85
CA ALA A 325 -35.04 17.55 11.28
C ALA A 325 -35.54 16.14 11.59
N ARG A 326 -36.51 15.65 10.81
CA ARG A 326 -37.12 14.35 11.01
C ARG A 326 -36.11 13.26 10.73
N PHE A 327 -35.43 13.34 9.59
CA PHE A 327 -34.34 12.41 9.25
C PHE A 327 -33.26 12.37 10.35
N ALA A 328 -32.85 13.54 10.88
CA ALA A 328 -31.87 13.59 11.95
C ALA A 328 -32.35 12.91 13.24
N SER A 329 -33.61 13.10 13.63
CA SER A 329 -34.22 12.42 14.77
C SER A 329 -34.35 10.90 14.56
N ASP A 330 -34.71 10.49 13.35
CA ASP A 330 -34.87 9.06 13.00
C ASP A 330 -33.52 8.33 12.99
N VAL A 331 -32.44 8.99 12.57
CA VAL A 331 -31.07 8.45 12.58
C VAL A 331 -30.42 8.53 13.97
N ILE A 332 -30.49 9.70 14.62
CA ILE A 332 -29.84 9.96 15.91
C ILE A 332 -30.78 9.60 17.07
N HIS A 333 -31.20 8.34 17.09
CA HIS A 333 -31.93 7.74 18.21
C HIS A 333 -31.00 7.37 19.39
N GLN A 334 -31.55 6.91 20.51
CA GLN A 334 -30.79 6.61 21.73
C GLN A 334 -29.53 5.75 21.52
N ARG A 335 -29.63 4.61 20.81
CA ARG A 335 -28.47 3.73 20.59
C ARG A 335 -27.38 4.38 19.72
N GLN A 336 -27.78 5.26 18.80
CA GLN A 336 -26.85 6.02 17.96
C GLN A 336 -26.13 7.07 18.79
N MET A 337 -26.84 7.76 19.70
CA MET A 337 -26.22 8.70 20.63
C MET A 337 -25.21 7.99 21.54
N GLU A 338 -25.58 6.84 22.11
CA GLU A 338 -24.68 6.03 22.94
C GLU A 338 -23.42 5.61 22.16
N TYR A 339 -23.59 5.15 20.92
CA TYR A 339 -22.47 4.83 20.03
C TYR A 339 -21.55 6.03 19.79
N LEU A 340 -22.11 7.18 19.42
CA LEU A 340 -21.32 8.41 19.16
C LEU A 340 -20.60 8.91 20.42
N MET A 341 -21.20 8.73 21.61
CA MET A 341 -20.58 9.09 22.89
C MET A 341 -19.43 8.16 23.29
N ALA A 342 -19.48 6.90 22.85
CA ALA A 342 -18.40 5.94 23.05
C ALA A 342 -17.18 6.26 22.17
N LEU A 343 -17.37 6.93 21.03
CA LEU A 343 -16.28 7.39 20.18
C LEU A 343 -15.53 8.54 20.85
N ARG A 344 -14.19 8.56 20.73
CA ARG A 344 -13.35 9.59 21.36
C ARG A 344 -13.66 10.98 20.80
N SER A 345 -13.65 11.11 19.47
CA SER A 345 -13.88 12.38 18.78
C SER A 345 -14.50 12.14 17.39
N PRO A 346 -15.77 11.70 17.31
CA PRO A 346 -16.42 11.48 16.02
C PRO A 346 -16.53 12.82 15.29
N SER A 347 -16.05 12.88 14.04
CA SER A 347 -16.03 14.10 13.25
C SER A 347 -16.09 13.78 11.77
N PHE A 348 -17.29 13.84 11.19
CA PHE A 348 -17.51 13.62 9.76
C PHE A 348 -18.79 14.32 9.27
N SER A 349 -18.88 14.52 7.95
CA SER A 349 -20.07 15.04 7.27
C SER A 349 -20.39 14.16 6.07
N ILE A 350 -21.63 13.72 5.95
CA ILE A 350 -22.16 13.04 4.77
C ILE A 350 -22.86 14.10 3.92
N ASN A 351 -22.43 14.25 2.67
CA ASN A 351 -22.93 15.25 1.74
C ASN A 351 -24.01 14.68 0.82
N ALA A 352 -24.72 15.54 0.10
CA ALA A 352 -25.87 15.15 -0.73
C ALA A 352 -25.51 14.25 -1.91
N ASP A 353 -24.26 14.32 -2.37
CA ASP A 353 -23.71 13.47 -3.44
C ASP A 353 -23.17 12.13 -2.92
N GLY A 354 -23.31 11.86 -1.62
CA GLY A 354 -22.79 10.65 -0.96
C GLY A 354 -21.32 10.73 -0.57
N SER A 355 -20.61 11.84 -0.89
CA SER A 355 -19.26 12.05 -0.38
C SER A 355 -19.28 12.24 1.14
N ILE A 356 -18.23 11.77 1.80
CA ILE A 356 -18.07 11.83 3.25
C ILE A 356 -16.74 12.51 3.55
N THR A 357 -16.82 13.71 4.10
CA THR A 357 -15.68 14.41 4.68
C THR A 357 -15.43 13.88 6.07
N VAL A 358 -14.18 13.56 6.39
CA VAL A 358 -13.73 13.19 7.74
C VAL A 358 -12.71 14.19 8.25
N ARG A 359 -12.48 14.23 9.56
CA ARG A 359 -11.37 15.00 10.12
C ARG A 359 -10.04 14.45 9.60
N GLN A 360 -9.23 15.31 8.99
CA GLN A 360 -7.96 14.91 8.41
C GLN A 360 -6.91 14.53 9.47
N ASN A 361 -5.97 13.69 9.06
CA ASN A 361 -4.82 13.22 9.83
C ASN A 361 -3.59 13.28 8.93
N ASP A 362 -2.49 13.83 9.42
CA ASP A 362 -1.28 14.09 8.64
C ASP A 362 -0.62 12.83 8.03
N ARG A 363 -1.00 11.62 8.46
CA ARG A 363 -0.39 10.36 7.98
C ARG A 363 -1.29 9.50 7.09
N TRP A 364 -2.55 9.31 7.47
CA TRP A 364 -3.49 8.33 6.87
C TRP A 364 -2.81 7.03 6.42
N ALA A 365 -2.26 6.28 7.37
CA ALA A 365 -1.72 4.95 7.12
C ALA A 365 -2.88 3.95 6.89
N PRO A 366 -2.63 2.76 6.33
CA PRO A 366 -3.68 1.79 6.06
C PRO A 366 -4.56 1.45 7.29
N HIS A 367 -3.99 1.41 8.49
CA HIS A 367 -4.77 1.15 9.71
C HIS A 367 -5.67 2.34 10.10
N ASP A 368 -5.30 3.58 9.80
CA ASP A 368 -6.14 4.76 10.03
C ASP A 368 -7.38 4.72 9.13
N ILE A 369 -7.20 4.29 7.88
CA ILE A 369 -8.30 4.11 6.92
C ILE A 369 -9.31 3.09 7.45
N VAL A 370 -8.81 1.96 7.95
CA VAL A 370 -9.65 0.89 8.52
C VAL A 370 -10.37 1.36 9.77
N ALA A 371 -9.68 2.06 10.67
CA ALA A 371 -10.27 2.59 11.89
C ALA A 371 -11.40 3.58 11.56
N GLN A 372 -11.16 4.53 10.67
CA GLN A 372 -12.17 5.52 10.27
C GLN A 372 -13.35 4.87 9.53
N ALA A 373 -13.10 3.93 8.62
CA ALA A 373 -14.15 3.17 7.96
C ALA A 373 -14.97 2.35 8.97
N GLY A 374 -14.34 1.80 10.01
CA GLY A 374 -15.01 1.12 11.12
C GLY A 374 -15.92 2.05 11.91
N GLU A 375 -15.50 3.28 12.20
CA GLU A 375 -16.34 4.29 12.85
C GLU A 375 -17.57 4.66 12.01
N LEU A 376 -17.37 4.85 10.70
CA LEU A 376 -18.45 5.15 9.76
C LEU A 376 -19.39 3.96 9.58
N ALA A 377 -18.85 2.75 9.44
CA ALA A 377 -19.63 1.53 9.33
C ALA A 377 -20.43 1.26 10.61
N GLY A 378 -19.86 1.53 11.78
CA GLY A 378 -20.59 1.49 13.04
C GLY A 378 -21.71 2.53 13.09
N PHE A 379 -21.49 3.74 12.57
CA PHE A 379 -22.58 4.73 12.43
C PHE A 379 -23.71 4.19 11.55
N PHE A 380 -23.41 3.72 10.32
CA PHE A 380 -24.42 3.20 9.41
C PHE A 380 -25.11 1.93 9.93
N GLY A 381 -24.38 1.03 10.60
CA GLY A 381 -24.95 -0.19 11.18
C GLY A 381 -25.97 0.10 12.29
N HIS A 382 -25.82 1.22 13.00
CA HIS A 382 -26.77 1.64 14.05
C HIS A 382 -27.99 2.39 13.51
N VAL A 383 -28.03 2.75 12.23
CA VAL A 383 -29.22 3.35 11.60
C VAL A 383 -30.38 2.35 11.61
N PRO A 384 -31.58 2.74 12.08
CA PRO A 384 -32.74 1.87 12.11
C PRO A 384 -33.20 1.38 10.75
N ASP A 385 -33.77 0.18 10.71
CA ASP A 385 -34.18 -0.51 9.47
C ASP A 385 -35.25 0.28 8.70
N PHE A 386 -36.17 0.96 9.41
CA PHE A 386 -37.19 1.78 8.77
C PHE A 386 -36.59 2.99 8.02
N VAL A 387 -35.46 3.53 8.47
CA VAL A 387 -34.76 4.62 7.78
C VAL A 387 -34.18 4.09 6.47
N TRP A 388 -33.56 2.91 6.48
CA TRP A 388 -33.06 2.26 5.27
C TRP A 388 -34.18 1.94 4.26
N GLN A 389 -35.34 1.52 4.74
CA GLN A 389 -36.52 1.31 3.91
C GLN A 389 -37.01 2.61 3.26
N GLN A 390 -37.04 3.72 4.02
CA GLN A 390 -37.42 5.05 3.50
C GLN A 390 -36.42 5.57 2.46
N LEU A 391 -35.12 5.27 2.64
CA LEU A 391 -34.08 5.63 1.69
C LEU A 391 -34.06 4.73 0.43
N GLY A 392 -34.88 3.67 0.38
CA GLY A 392 -34.91 2.72 -0.72
C GLY A 392 -33.65 1.84 -0.81
N ALA A 393 -32.93 1.69 0.30
CA ALA A 393 -31.66 0.96 0.38
C ALA A 393 -31.75 -0.25 1.32
N TRP A 394 -32.90 -0.94 1.34
CA TRP A 394 -33.10 -2.18 2.11
C TRP A 394 -32.95 -3.42 1.20
N PRO A 395 -32.28 -4.51 1.61
CA PRO A 395 -31.64 -4.75 2.91
C PRO A 395 -30.48 -3.80 3.20
N ARG A 396 -30.19 -3.55 4.49
CA ARG A 396 -29.19 -2.57 4.94
C ARG A 396 -27.86 -2.73 4.16
N PRO A 397 -27.26 -1.65 3.61
CA PRO A 397 -26.04 -1.77 2.83
C PRO A 397 -24.81 -2.12 3.68
N ILE A 398 -24.82 -1.72 4.95
CA ILE A 398 -23.76 -1.99 5.92
C ILE A 398 -24.35 -2.81 7.08
N PRO A 399 -23.85 -4.04 7.34
CA PRO A 399 -24.32 -4.87 8.44
C PRO A 399 -24.11 -4.21 9.81
N ARG A 400 -24.90 -4.61 10.81
CA ARG A 400 -24.61 -4.26 12.21
C ARG A 400 -23.31 -4.96 12.62
N LEU A 401 -22.37 -4.19 13.16
CA LEU A 401 -21.17 -4.76 13.79
C LEU A 401 -21.61 -5.71 14.92
N GLY A 402 -21.34 -7.00 14.76
CA GLY A 402 -21.68 -8.06 15.74
C GLY A 402 -22.99 -8.82 15.51
N GLY A 403 -23.66 -8.66 14.37
CA GLY A 403 -24.78 -9.53 13.96
C GLY A 403 -24.38 -10.47 12.84
N GLU A 404 -24.59 -11.78 13.00
CA GLU A 404 -24.51 -12.74 11.90
C GLU A 404 -25.42 -12.31 10.72
N PRO A 405 -25.04 -12.60 9.47
CA PRO A 405 -25.92 -12.40 8.33
C PRO A 405 -27.16 -13.29 8.50
N GLY A 406 -28.33 -12.66 8.66
CA GLY A 406 -29.63 -13.32 8.67
C GLY A 406 -30.12 -13.68 7.29
#